data_AF-W9R3Z6-F1
#
_entry.id   AF-W9R3Z6-F1
#
_cell.length_a   1.000
_cell.length_b   1.000
_cell.length_c   1.000
_cell.angle_alpha   90.00
_cell.angle_beta   90.00
_cell.angle_gamma   90.00
#
_symmetry.space_group_name_H-M   'P 1'
#
loop_
_entity.id
_entity.type
_entity.pdbx_description
1 polymer ?
#
loop_
_entity_poly.entity_id
_entity_poly.type
_entity_poly.pdbx_seq_one_letter_code
_entity_poly.pdbx_strand_id
1 'polypeptide(L)'
;MPQKISYLGFRHTSSGGQRKQLVHGCRNPPMSQLEWVEELQRKNGKRTLFIDFKLVILTSASPLAGDGIVVKGRAYGIRSIRVDGNDALAVYSAILRASEIAITEQRPILVEALTYRVGHNSTSDYSTKYRTADEIEYWKMARNPVNRFRKWVERNGWWSDEAETELRSRSSVKKQKRQKPPIAEMFTDVYDQTPQNLKDQEKLLRESIRKHPQDYTSEVPI
;
A
#
# COMPACT_ATOMS: atom_id res chain seq x y z
N MET A 1 5.45 -2.90 -37.07
CA MET A 1 5.59 -1.48 -36.67
C MET A 1 5.24 -1.38 -35.18
N PRO A 2 6.19 -1.03 -34.29
CA PRO A 2 5.89 -0.94 -32.87
C PRO A 2 5.29 0.43 -32.55
N GLN A 3 4.07 0.44 -32.01
CA GLN A 3 3.44 1.66 -31.51
C GLN A 3 4.11 2.06 -30.18
N LYS A 4 4.62 3.29 -30.14
CA LYS A 4 5.22 3.92 -28.97
C LYS A 4 4.18 4.03 -27.84
N ILE A 5 4.48 3.44 -26.69
CA ILE A 5 3.75 3.68 -25.44
C ILE A 5 4.30 4.98 -24.83
N SER A 6 3.50 6.03 -24.85
CA SER A 6 3.82 7.31 -24.22
C SER A 6 3.56 7.22 -22.72
N TYR A 7 4.60 7.21 -21.90
CA TYR A 7 4.49 7.39 -20.45
C TYR A 7 4.24 8.88 -20.14
N LEU A 8 3.10 9.19 -19.51
CA LEU A 8 2.83 10.53 -18.99
C LEU A 8 3.46 10.63 -17.59
N GLY A 9 4.73 11.05 -17.52
CA GLY A 9 5.38 11.43 -16.28
C GLY A 9 4.91 12.80 -15.83
N PHE A 10 4.34 12.90 -14.62
CA PHE A 10 4.05 14.20 -14.01
C PHE A 10 5.35 14.80 -13.45
N ARG A 11 5.83 15.88 -14.09
CA ARG A 11 6.81 16.80 -13.49
C ARG A 11 6.09 17.75 -12.54
N HIS A 12 6.69 17.97 -11.39
CA HIS A 12 6.33 19.05 -10.47
C HIS A 12 6.66 20.39 -11.15
N THR A 13 5.66 21.24 -11.36
CA THR A 13 5.87 22.67 -11.64
C THR A 13 5.24 23.49 -10.51
N SER A 14 6.10 24.24 -9.84
CA SER A 14 5.78 25.27 -8.86
C SER A 14 5.17 26.49 -9.54
N SER A 15 3.87 26.72 -9.34
CA SER A 15 3.27 28.06 -9.33
C SER A 15 1.80 27.98 -8.92
N GLY A 16 1.40 28.93 -8.08
CA GLY A 16 0.13 28.93 -7.35
C GLY A 16 -1.13 29.10 -8.20
N GLY A 17 -2.26 28.71 -7.61
CA GLY A 17 -3.58 28.94 -8.21
C GLY A 17 -4.69 28.12 -7.57
N GLN A 18 -5.22 28.60 -6.45
CA GLN A 18 -6.53 28.33 -5.86
C GLN A 18 -6.99 26.86 -5.68
N ARG A 19 -6.77 26.31 -4.48
CA ARG A 19 -7.63 25.23 -3.95
C ARG A 19 -8.84 25.85 -3.24
N LYS A 20 -10.03 25.60 -3.77
CA LYS A 20 -11.29 25.85 -3.06
C LYS A 20 -11.32 24.99 -1.79
N GLN A 21 -11.38 25.65 -0.62
CA GLN A 21 -11.70 25.03 0.66
C GLN A 21 -13.12 24.46 0.63
N LEU A 22 -13.28 23.25 1.15
CA LEU A 22 -14.54 22.73 1.65
C LEU A 22 -14.35 22.48 3.14
N VAL A 23 -14.64 23.51 3.93
CA VAL A 23 -14.93 23.36 5.36
C VAL A 23 -16.43 23.09 5.44
N HIS A 24 -16.84 21.90 5.87
CA HIS A 24 -18.22 21.65 6.29
C HIS A 24 -18.23 20.85 7.59
N GLY A 25 -18.80 21.49 8.61
CA GLY A 25 -19.05 20.90 9.91
C GLY A 25 -20.06 19.76 9.84
N CYS A 26 -19.90 18.82 10.77
CA CYS A 26 -20.80 17.69 10.97
C CYS A 26 -22.22 18.17 11.33
N ARG A 27 -23.17 17.94 10.43
CA ARG A 27 -24.55 17.58 10.74
C ARG A 27 -24.96 16.48 9.78
N ASN A 28 -25.63 15.44 10.29
CA ASN A 28 -26.05 14.24 9.58
C ASN A 28 -26.51 14.55 8.13
N PRO A 29 -25.88 13.97 7.10
CA PRO A 29 -26.37 14.16 5.74
C PRO A 29 -27.70 13.39 5.58
N PRO A 30 -28.68 13.94 4.84
CA PRO A 30 -30.00 13.32 4.64
C PRO A 30 -29.99 12.14 3.66
N MET A 31 -28.80 11.60 3.38
CA MET A 31 -28.53 10.77 2.21
C MET A 31 -28.24 9.34 2.67
N SER A 32 -28.88 8.36 2.05
CA SER A 32 -28.59 6.94 2.29
C SER A 32 -27.16 6.60 1.86
N GLN A 33 -26.57 5.54 2.42
CA GLN A 33 -25.21 5.12 2.06
C GLN A 33 -25.06 4.82 0.56
N LEU A 34 -26.12 4.35 -0.10
CA LEU A 34 -26.15 4.07 -1.54
C LEU A 34 -26.13 5.35 -2.36
N GLU A 35 -26.97 6.33 -2.02
CA GLU A 35 -26.97 7.66 -2.66
C GLU A 35 -25.64 8.39 -2.45
N TRP A 36 -24.96 8.17 -1.32
CA TRP A 36 -23.62 8.74 -1.08
C TRP A 36 -22.54 8.10 -1.96
N VAL A 37 -22.63 6.78 -2.18
CA VAL A 37 -21.75 6.07 -3.12
C VAL A 37 -22.03 6.50 -4.55
N GLU A 38 -23.29 6.63 -4.95
CA GLU A 38 -23.69 7.11 -6.27
C GLU A 38 -23.29 8.57 -6.49
N GLU A 39 -23.42 9.43 -5.48
CA GLU A 39 -23.00 10.82 -5.57
C GLU A 39 -21.46 10.96 -5.57
N LEU A 40 -20.73 10.10 -4.85
CA LEU A 40 -19.27 10.00 -4.99
C LEU A 40 -18.86 9.54 -6.38
N GLN A 41 -19.56 8.56 -6.97
CA GLN A 41 -19.30 8.08 -8.34
C GLN A 41 -19.62 9.18 -9.36
N ARG A 42 -20.75 9.88 -9.21
CA ARG A 42 -21.22 10.97 -10.07
C ARG A 42 -20.36 12.23 -10.00
N LYS A 43 -19.95 12.66 -8.80
CA LYS A 43 -19.15 13.89 -8.61
C LYS A 43 -17.68 13.70 -8.96
N ASN A 44 -17.16 12.47 -8.91
CA ASN A 44 -15.73 12.26 -9.12
C ASN A 44 -15.34 11.80 -10.52
N GLY A 45 -16.16 11.10 -11.31
CA GLY A 45 -15.69 10.55 -12.58
C GLY A 45 -14.33 9.83 -12.45
N LYS A 46 -14.09 9.21 -11.28
CA LYS A 46 -12.76 8.72 -10.90
C LYS A 46 -12.69 7.25 -11.26
N ARG A 47 -11.90 6.99 -12.30
CA ARG A 47 -11.21 5.74 -12.67
C ARG A 47 -10.54 5.08 -11.45
N THR A 48 -11.32 4.53 -10.54
CA THR A 48 -10.85 4.05 -9.24
C THR A 48 -10.83 2.54 -9.26
N LEU A 49 -9.63 1.96 -9.17
CA LEU A 49 -9.46 0.53 -9.00
C LEU A 49 -9.31 0.24 -7.50
N PHE A 50 -10.17 -0.60 -6.94
CA PHE A 50 -10.02 -1.09 -5.57
C PHE A 50 -9.36 -2.46 -5.61
N ILE A 51 -8.12 -2.53 -5.15
CA ILE A 51 -7.38 -3.79 -5.02
C ILE A 51 -7.34 -4.13 -3.54
N ASP A 52 -7.99 -5.24 -3.17
CA ASP A 52 -7.87 -5.81 -1.84
C ASP A 52 -6.95 -7.03 -1.92
N PHE A 53 -5.74 -6.88 -1.38
CA PHE A 53 -4.91 -8.03 -1.07
C PHE A 53 -5.44 -8.63 0.22
N LYS A 54 -6.32 -9.61 0.09
CA LYS A 54 -6.74 -10.40 1.24
C LYS A 54 -5.60 -11.32 1.64
N LEU A 55 -4.75 -10.75 2.47
CA LEU A 55 -3.79 -11.47 3.26
C LEU A 55 -4.60 -12.23 4.32
N VAL A 56 -4.59 -13.56 4.27
CA VAL A 56 -5.11 -14.39 5.36
C VAL A 56 -4.18 -14.17 6.55
N ILE A 57 -4.47 -13.15 7.37
CA ILE A 57 -3.56 -12.71 8.43
C ILE A 57 -3.82 -13.43 9.76
N LEU A 58 -5.05 -13.85 10.07
CA LEU A 58 -5.37 -14.14 11.47
C LEU A 58 -6.01 -15.48 11.81
N THR A 59 -6.70 -16.14 10.90
CA THR A 59 -7.42 -17.36 11.27
C THR A 59 -7.68 -18.19 10.02
N SER A 60 -7.71 -19.50 10.17
CA SER A 60 -8.23 -20.45 9.18
C SER A 60 -9.67 -20.12 8.72
N ALA A 61 -10.38 -19.26 9.46
CA ALA A 61 -11.66 -18.65 9.08
C ALA A 61 -11.50 -17.19 8.66
N SER A 62 -12.24 -16.77 7.63
CA SER A 62 -12.41 -15.34 7.29
C SER A 62 -12.98 -14.60 8.51
N PRO A 63 -12.48 -13.41 8.90
CA PRO A 63 -13.09 -12.61 9.98
C PRO A 63 -14.50 -12.09 9.62
N LEU A 64 -14.91 -12.30 8.36
CA LEU A 64 -16.23 -12.01 7.85
C LEU A 64 -17.05 -13.30 7.82
N ALA A 65 -18.29 -13.22 8.30
CA ALA A 65 -19.27 -14.30 8.22
C ALA A 65 -19.74 -14.62 6.78
N GLY A 66 -19.37 -13.80 5.80
CA GLY A 66 -19.66 -14.00 4.38
C GLY A 66 -18.48 -14.59 3.61
N ASP A 67 -18.70 -14.89 2.33
CA ASP A 67 -17.69 -15.40 1.39
C ASP A 67 -16.67 -14.31 0.99
N GLY A 68 -15.85 -13.89 1.95
CA GLY A 68 -14.75 -12.94 1.77
C GLY A 68 -15.17 -11.51 1.42
N ILE A 69 -14.24 -10.76 0.83
CA ILE A 69 -14.51 -9.36 0.45
C ILE A 69 -15.23 -9.28 -0.89
N VAL A 70 -15.04 -10.24 -1.79
CA VAL A 70 -15.59 -10.22 -3.15
C VAL A 70 -17.12 -10.03 -3.16
N VAL A 71 -17.83 -10.63 -2.20
CA VAL A 71 -19.29 -10.48 -2.06
C VAL A 71 -19.72 -9.07 -1.68
N LYS A 72 -18.86 -8.28 -1.03
CA LYS A 72 -19.18 -6.90 -0.67
C LYS A 72 -19.31 -6.01 -1.88
N GLY A 73 -18.55 -6.26 -2.95
CA GLY A 73 -18.70 -5.44 -4.15
C GLY A 73 -20.10 -5.54 -4.74
N ARG A 74 -20.74 -6.72 -4.69
CA ARG A 74 -22.16 -6.86 -5.09
C ARG A 74 -23.08 -5.95 -4.26
N ALA A 75 -22.85 -5.84 -2.96
CA ALA A 75 -23.65 -4.97 -2.08
C ALA A 75 -23.53 -3.48 -2.43
N TYR A 76 -22.42 -3.07 -3.07
CA TYR A 76 -22.18 -1.69 -3.51
C TYR A 76 -22.37 -1.49 -5.02
N GLY A 77 -22.87 -2.48 -5.76
CA GLY A 77 -22.97 -2.41 -7.23
C GLY A 77 -21.61 -2.39 -7.96
N ILE A 78 -20.54 -2.82 -7.30
CA ILE A 78 -19.17 -2.88 -7.80
C ILE A 78 -18.89 -4.27 -8.38
N ARG A 79 -18.45 -4.32 -9.65
CA ARG A 79 -18.02 -5.59 -10.25
C ARG A 79 -16.79 -6.11 -9.52
N SER A 80 -16.79 -7.40 -9.21
CA SER A 80 -15.79 -8.00 -8.32
C SER A 80 -15.25 -9.29 -8.88
N ILE A 81 -13.96 -9.56 -8.67
CA ILE A 81 -13.30 -10.81 -9.04
C ILE A 81 -12.40 -11.28 -7.90
N ARG A 82 -12.35 -12.59 -7.67
CA ARG A 82 -11.41 -13.25 -6.76
C ARG A 82 -10.33 -13.97 -7.57
N VAL A 83 -9.08 -13.83 -7.16
CA VAL A 83 -7.92 -14.48 -7.79
C VAL A 83 -7.02 -15.16 -6.76
N ASP A 84 -6.27 -16.17 -7.21
CA ASP A 84 -5.17 -16.74 -6.45
C ASP A 84 -4.03 -15.71 -6.37
N GLY A 85 -3.84 -15.11 -5.20
CA GLY A 85 -2.82 -14.09 -4.96
C GLY A 85 -1.39 -14.62 -5.01
N ASN A 86 -1.21 -15.94 -5.01
CA ASN A 86 0.10 -16.57 -5.16
C ASN A 86 0.41 -16.97 -6.61
N ASP A 87 -0.49 -16.66 -7.56
CA ASP A 87 -0.25 -16.77 -9.00
C ASP A 87 -0.01 -15.37 -9.60
N ALA A 88 1.26 -15.05 -9.86
CA ALA A 88 1.65 -13.75 -10.40
C ALA A 88 0.98 -13.42 -11.74
N LEU A 89 0.74 -14.42 -12.60
CA LEU A 89 0.11 -14.22 -13.90
C LEU A 89 -1.39 -13.98 -13.75
N ALA A 90 -2.07 -14.75 -12.89
CA ALA A 90 -3.49 -14.55 -12.61
C ALA A 90 -3.76 -13.15 -12.03
N VAL A 91 -2.94 -12.72 -11.07
CA VAL A 91 -3.02 -11.36 -10.49
C VAL A 91 -2.76 -10.32 -11.58
N TYR A 92 -1.68 -10.45 -12.36
CA TYR A 92 -1.36 -9.50 -13.42
C TYR A 92 -2.50 -9.36 -14.44
N SER A 93 -3.03 -10.47 -14.96
CA SER A 93 -4.11 -10.46 -15.93
C SER A 93 -5.40 -9.87 -15.36
N ALA A 94 -5.75 -10.20 -14.12
CA ALA A 94 -6.94 -9.65 -13.47
C ALA A 94 -6.83 -8.15 -13.23
N ILE A 95 -5.67 -7.66 -12.76
CA ILE A 95 -5.43 -6.23 -12.57
C ILE A 95 -5.41 -5.49 -13.90
N LEU A 96 -4.76 -6.04 -14.93
CA LEU A 96 -4.73 -5.44 -16.27
C LEU A 96 -6.15 -5.25 -16.80
N ARG A 97 -6.98 -6.30 -16.74
CA ARG A 97 -8.37 -6.23 -17.22
C ARG A 97 -9.24 -5.33 -16.35
N ALA A 98 -9.09 -5.39 -15.02
CA ALA A 98 -9.85 -4.55 -14.10
C ALA A 98 -9.52 -3.07 -14.30
N SER A 99 -8.24 -2.73 -14.54
CA SER A 99 -7.80 -1.38 -14.86
C SER A 99 -8.39 -0.89 -16.18
N GLU A 100 -8.37 -1.72 -17.23
CA GLU A 100 -8.96 -1.39 -18.51
C GLU A 100 -10.46 -1.08 -18.37
N ILE A 101 -11.22 -1.93 -17.67
CA ILE A 101 -12.65 -1.71 -17.42
C ILE A 101 -12.87 -0.44 -16.58
N ALA A 102 -12.07 -0.23 -15.53
CA ALA A 102 -12.21 0.95 -14.68
C ALA A 102 -11.96 2.26 -15.43
N ILE A 103 -11.05 2.24 -16.40
CA ILE A 103 -10.74 3.39 -17.25
C ILE A 103 -11.81 3.59 -18.33
N THR A 104 -12.20 2.53 -19.03
CA THR A 104 -13.13 2.61 -20.16
C THR A 104 -14.57 2.87 -19.73
N GLU A 105 -15.02 2.19 -18.68
CA GLU A 105 -16.40 2.29 -18.18
C GLU A 105 -16.55 3.33 -17.07
N GLN A 106 -15.45 3.93 -16.59
CA GLN A 106 -15.45 4.88 -15.47
C GLN A 106 -16.14 4.31 -14.21
N ARG A 107 -16.01 3.00 -13.99
CA ARG A 107 -16.64 2.28 -12.88
C ARG A 107 -15.61 1.58 -12.01
N PRO A 108 -15.80 1.53 -10.69
CA PRO A 108 -14.90 0.80 -9.83
C PRO A 108 -14.96 -0.70 -10.06
N ILE A 109 -13.82 -1.36 -9.89
CA ILE A 109 -13.68 -2.81 -9.86
C ILE A 109 -13.02 -3.20 -8.54
N LEU A 110 -13.53 -4.26 -7.90
CA LEU A 110 -12.95 -4.88 -6.71
C LEU A 110 -12.20 -6.16 -7.12
N VAL A 111 -10.93 -6.26 -6.75
CA VAL A 111 -10.14 -7.48 -6.94
C VAL A 111 -9.73 -8.03 -5.58
N GLU A 112 -10.18 -9.24 -5.22
CA GLU A 112 -9.75 -9.98 -4.02
C GLU A 112 -8.63 -10.95 -4.40
N ALA A 113 -7.39 -10.64 -4.01
CA ALA A 113 -6.26 -11.56 -4.18
C ALA A 113 -6.04 -12.37 -2.90
N LEU A 114 -6.33 -13.67 -2.94
CA LEU A 114 -6.17 -14.56 -1.78
C LEU A 114 -4.70 -14.98 -1.62
N THR A 115 -4.07 -14.58 -0.52
CA THR A 115 -2.66 -14.91 -0.24
C THR A 115 -2.43 -15.14 1.26
N TYR A 116 -1.22 -15.55 1.63
CA TYR A 116 -0.84 -15.90 2.99
C TYR A 116 0.43 -15.20 3.44
N ARG A 117 0.41 -14.64 4.66
CA ARG A 117 1.61 -14.03 5.25
C ARG A 117 2.47 -15.09 5.92
N VAL A 118 3.47 -15.60 5.21
CA VAL A 118 4.40 -16.59 5.79
C VAL A 118 5.15 -16.04 7.02
N GLY A 119 5.57 -14.77 6.96
CA GLY A 119 6.29 -14.12 8.06
C GLY A 119 5.39 -13.61 9.21
N HIS A 120 6.03 -12.98 10.19
CA HIS A 120 5.34 -12.30 11.28
C HIS A 120 4.62 -11.02 10.82
N ASN A 121 3.67 -10.53 11.61
CA ASN A 121 2.96 -9.28 11.30
C ASN A 121 3.89 -8.07 11.27
N SER A 122 4.81 -8.05 12.22
CA SER A 122 5.80 -7.01 12.44
C SER A 122 7.00 -7.62 13.15
N THR A 123 8.07 -6.85 13.32
CA THR A 123 9.24 -7.26 14.12
C THR A 123 8.92 -7.44 15.61
N SER A 124 7.82 -6.86 16.08
CA SER A 124 7.30 -6.98 17.45
C SER A 124 6.29 -8.12 17.64
N ASP A 125 5.85 -8.76 16.55
CA ASP A 125 4.84 -9.82 16.58
C ASP A 125 5.48 -11.22 16.56
N TYR A 126 4.86 -12.14 17.30
CA TYR A 126 5.24 -13.56 17.38
C TYR A 126 4.07 -14.44 16.97
N SER A 127 3.94 -14.62 15.67
CA SER A 127 2.74 -15.26 15.13
C SER A 127 2.61 -16.76 15.39
N THR A 128 3.67 -17.42 15.85
CA THR A 128 3.62 -18.81 16.32
C THR A 128 2.73 -18.98 17.55
N LYS A 129 2.37 -17.88 18.23
CA LYS A 129 1.41 -17.88 19.35
C LYS A 129 -0.03 -18.18 18.92
N TYR A 130 -0.39 -17.95 17.66
CA TYR A 130 -1.77 -18.03 17.20
C TYR A 130 -1.91 -18.70 15.82
N ARG A 131 -0.82 -19.25 15.26
CA ARG A 131 -0.81 -20.01 14.00
C ARG A 131 0.04 -21.26 14.16
N THR A 132 -0.37 -22.34 13.52
CA THR A 132 0.35 -23.61 13.58
C THR A 132 1.59 -23.59 12.68
N ALA A 133 2.63 -24.33 13.07
CA ALA A 133 3.83 -24.49 12.23
C ALA A 133 3.49 -25.14 10.90
N ASP A 134 2.63 -26.17 10.91
CA ASP A 134 2.20 -26.92 9.74
C ASP A 134 1.47 -26.03 8.71
N GLU A 135 0.58 -25.14 9.17
CA GLU A 135 -0.07 -24.16 8.29
C GLU A 135 0.97 -23.24 7.62
N ILE A 136 1.89 -22.69 8.41
CA ILE A 136 2.93 -21.80 7.89
C ILE A 136 3.82 -22.53 6.88
N GLU A 137 4.22 -23.77 7.19
CA GLU A 137 5.07 -24.59 6.33
C GLU A 137 4.36 -24.96 5.02
N TYR A 138 3.09 -25.37 5.08
CA TYR A 138 2.27 -25.63 3.90
C TYR A 138 2.28 -24.44 2.94
N TRP A 139 2.02 -23.23 3.45
CA TRP A 139 2.01 -22.03 2.61
C TRP A 139 3.41 -21.65 2.11
N LYS A 140 4.44 -21.82 2.95
CA LYS A 140 5.84 -21.52 2.61
C LYS A 140 6.40 -22.43 1.53
N MET A 141 6.01 -23.71 1.53
CA MET A 141 6.58 -24.73 0.64
C MET A 141 5.67 -25.00 -0.57
N ALA A 142 4.40 -25.34 -0.32
CA ALA A 142 3.48 -25.81 -1.37
C ALA A 142 2.83 -24.66 -2.15
N ARG A 143 2.64 -23.49 -1.52
CA ARG A 143 1.93 -22.34 -2.12
C ARG A 143 2.82 -21.11 -2.32
N ASN A 144 4.13 -21.31 -2.41
CA ASN A 144 5.10 -20.23 -2.58
C ASN A 144 4.97 -19.54 -3.96
N PRO A 145 4.68 -18.23 -4.03
CA PRO A 145 4.50 -17.54 -5.31
C PRO A 145 5.78 -17.47 -6.15
N VAL A 146 6.94 -17.31 -5.50
CA VAL A 146 8.24 -17.23 -6.19
C VAL A 146 8.57 -18.57 -6.82
N ASN A 147 8.45 -19.68 -6.07
CA ASN A 147 8.72 -21.01 -6.61
C ASN A 147 7.75 -21.38 -7.75
N ARG A 148 6.47 -21.01 -7.61
CA ARG A 148 5.46 -21.25 -8.65
C ARG A 148 5.81 -20.51 -9.94
N PHE A 149 6.12 -19.22 -9.83
CA PHE A 149 6.46 -18.41 -10.99
C PHE A 149 7.79 -18.85 -11.61
N ARG A 150 8.79 -19.15 -10.79
CA ARG A 150 10.09 -19.69 -11.22
C ARG A 150 9.92 -20.93 -12.09
N LYS A 151 9.15 -21.93 -11.64
CA LYS A 151 8.85 -23.14 -12.44
C LYS A 151 8.24 -22.81 -13.80
N TRP A 152 7.39 -21.79 -13.88
CA TRP A 152 6.81 -21.35 -15.16
C TRP A 152 7.88 -20.72 -16.06
N VAL A 153 8.73 -19.83 -15.53
CA VAL A 153 9.79 -19.17 -16.31
C VAL A 153 10.87 -20.16 -16.77
N GLU A 154 11.27 -21.11 -15.93
CA GLU A 154 12.22 -22.19 -16.25
C GLU A 154 11.68 -23.10 -17.37
N ARG A 155 10.39 -23.46 -17.32
CA ARG A 155 9.74 -24.24 -18.40
C ARG A 155 9.75 -23.53 -19.75
N ASN A 156 9.82 -22.21 -19.77
CA ASN A 156 9.93 -21.41 -20.99
C ASN A 156 11.40 -21.15 -21.40
N GLY A 157 12.37 -21.66 -20.65
CA GLY A 157 13.81 -21.47 -20.94
C GLY A 157 14.32 -20.06 -20.65
N TRP A 158 13.61 -19.26 -19.84
CA TRP A 158 13.98 -17.87 -19.55
C TRP A 158 14.69 -17.69 -18.19
N TRP A 159 14.86 -18.78 -17.42
CA TRP A 159 15.51 -18.76 -16.12
C TRP A 159 16.34 -20.02 -15.89
N SER A 160 17.41 -19.89 -15.12
CA SER A 160 18.29 -20.98 -14.72
C SER A 160 18.84 -20.77 -13.31
N ASP A 161 19.45 -21.81 -12.73
CA ASP A 161 20.09 -21.74 -11.42
C ASP A 161 21.27 -20.75 -11.39
N GLU A 162 22.00 -20.64 -12.49
CA GLU A 162 23.10 -19.69 -12.65
C GLU A 162 22.58 -18.25 -12.59
N ALA A 163 21.48 -17.96 -13.32
CA ALA A 163 20.85 -16.64 -13.33
C ALA A 163 20.31 -16.24 -11.94
N GLU A 164 19.71 -17.19 -11.20
CA GLU A 164 19.28 -16.98 -9.82
C GLU A 164 20.47 -16.62 -8.92
N THR A 165 21.55 -17.38 -9.03
CA THR A 165 22.75 -17.20 -8.20
C THR A 165 23.40 -15.85 -8.49
N GLU A 166 23.49 -15.47 -9.76
CA GLU A 166 23.99 -14.15 -10.17
C GLU A 166 23.10 -13.04 -9.58
N LEU A 167 21.78 -13.13 -9.73
CA LEU A 167 20.85 -12.12 -9.20
C LEU A 167 20.99 -11.95 -7.67
N ARG A 168 21.09 -13.06 -6.94
CA ARG A 168 21.24 -13.06 -5.47
C ARG A 168 22.56 -12.44 -5.03
N SER A 169 23.64 -12.71 -5.75
CA SER A 169 24.95 -12.12 -5.43
C SER A 169 24.99 -10.61 -5.66
N ARG A 170 24.24 -10.11 -6.66
CA ARG A 170 24.11 -8.67 -6.96
C ARG A 170 23.17 -7.94 -6.00
N SER A 171 22.20 -8.63 -5.40
CA SER A 171 21.25 -8.06 -4.44
C SER A 171 21.87 -7.83 -3.06
N SER A 172 22.92 -7.02 -2.97
CA SER A 172 23.36 -6.49 -1.69
C SER A 172 22.41 -5.35 -1.28
N VAL A 173 21.56 -5.58 -0.29
CA VAL A 173 20.80 -4.50 0.36
C VAL A 173 21.81 -3.64 1.12
N LYS A 174 22.40 -2.65 0.45
CA LYS A 174 23.23 -1.64 1.11
C LYS A 174 22.32 -0.87 2.05
N LYS A 175 22.43 -1.13 3.35
CA LYS A 175 21.81 -0.29 4.38
C LYS A 175 22.37 1.11 4.19
N GLN A 176 21.60 2.01 3.57
CA GLN A 176 21.95 3.42 3.53
C GLN A 176 21.89 3.92 4.97
N LYS A 177 23.07 4.12 5.59
CA LYS A 177 23.18 4.93 6.80
C LYS A 177 22.86 6.36 6.39
N ARG A 178 21.59 6.74 6.51
CA ARG A 178 21.16 8.13 6.34
C ARG A 178 21.42 8.86 7.65
N GLN A 179 21.87 10.11 7.55
CA GLN A 179 21.90 10.99 8.71
C GLN A 179 20.47 11.15 9.25
N LYS A 180 20.34 11.26 10.57
CA LYS A 180 19.04 11.56 11.17
C LYS A 180 18.60 12.96 10.72
N PRO A 181 17.31 13.18 10.45
CA PRO A 181 16.82 14.51 10.13
C PRO A 181 17.07 15.48 11.30
N PRO A 182 17.23 16.78 11.04
CA PRO A 182 17.34 17.78 12.09
C PRO A 182 16.12 17.78 13.01
N ILE A 183 16.30 18.13 14.28
CA ILE A 183 15.22 18.15 15.27
C ILE A 183 14.11 19.15 14.94
N ALA A 184 14.44 20.19 14.17
CA ALA A 184 13.49 21.16 13.65
C ALA A 184 12.40 20.54 12.77
N GLU A 185 12.71 19.43 12.06
CA GLU A 185 11.73 18.74 11.20
C GLU A 185 10.55 18.14 11.98
N MET A 186 10.67 18.00 13.31
CA MET A 186 9.55 17.61 14.17
C MET A 186 8.38 18.62 14.16
N PHE A 187 8.64 19.88 13.80
CA PHE A 187 7.65 20.97 13.82
C PHE A 187 7.18 21.39 12.42
N THR A 188 7.82 20.88 11.36
CA THR A 188 7.44 21.15 9.97
C THR A 188 6.44 20.10 9.47
N ASP A 189 5.82 20.34 8.31
CA ASP A 189 4.84 19.44 7.65
C ASP A 189 3.56 19.12 8.45
N VAL A 190 3.36 19.71 9.63
CA VAL A 190 2.09 19.63 10.38
C VAL A 190 1.00 20.49 9.73
N TYR A 191 1.38 21.69 9.27
CA TYR A 191 0.53 22.65 8.56
C TYR A 191 1.28 23.21 7.35
N ASP A 192 0.54 23.73 6.36
CA ASP A 192 1.13 24.40 5.17
C ASP A 192 2.05 25.56 5.56
N GLN A 193 1.67 26.31 6.59
CA GLN A 193 2.51 27.31 7.23
C GLN A 193 2.59 27.01 8.72
N THR A 194 3.80 26.97 9.26
CA THR A 194 4.03 26.71 10.69
C THR A 194 3.36 27.81 11.53
N PRO A 195 2.32 27.49 12.32
CA PRO A 195 1.66 28.46 13.18
C PRO A 195 2.58 28.88 14.34
N GLN A 196 2.30 30.04 14.93
CA GLN A 196 3.19 30.66 15.92
C GLN A 196 3.46 29.76 17.13
N ASN A 197 2.46 29.03 17.61
CA ASN A 197 2.63 28.09 18.73
C ASN A 197 3.65 26.98 18.45
N LEU A 198 3.76 26.48 17.21
CA LEU A 198 4.77 25.47 16.86
C LEU A 198 6.16 26.10 16.75
N LYS A 199 6.28 27.35 16.27
CA LYS A 199 7.55 28.09 16.29
C LYS A 199 8.04 28.33 17.72
N ASP A 200 7.11 28.67 18.62
CA ASP A 200 7.43 28.88 20.03
C ASP A 200 7.87 27.56 20.70
N GLN A 201 7.21 26.44 20.39
CA GLN A 201 7.63 25.11 20.86
C GLN A 201 9.00 24.69 20.33
N GLU A 202 9.30 24.93 19.05
CA GLU A 202 10.62 24.67 18.46
C GLU A 202 11.69 25.48 19.19
N LYS A 203 11.43 26.78 19.42
CA LYS A 203 12.36 27.64 20.16
C LYS A 203 12.61 27.13 21.57
N LEU A 204 11.55 26.75 22.31
CA LEU A 204 11.67 26.19 23.65
C LEU A 204 12.50 24.90 23.67
N LEU A 205 12.33 24.02 22.68
CA LEU A 205 13.13 22.80 22.57
C LEU A 205 14.61 23.11 22.31
N ARG A 206 14.91 24.03 21.39
CA ARG A 206 16.29 24.45 21.11
C ARG A 206 16.96 25.06 22.34
N GLU A 207 16.23 25.86 23.11
CA GLU A 207 16.72 26.40 24.39
C GLU A 207 16.96 25.31 25.43
N SER A 208 16.08 24.29 25.51
CA SER A 208 16.26 23.14 26.40
C SER A 208 17.51 22.34 26.05
N ILE A 209 17.74 22.04 24.77
CA ILE A 209 18.94 21.33 24.29
C ILE A 209 20.21 22.11 24.63
N ARG A 210 20.17 23.44 24.49
CA ARG A 210 21.31 24.29 24.83
C ARG A 210 21.62 24.32 26.32
N LYS A 211 20.60 24.26 27.18
CA LYS A 211 20.75 24.24 28.65
C LYS A 211 21.16 22.88 29.19
N HIS A 212 20.73 21.79 28.54
CA HIS A 212 20.91 20.43 29.02
C HIS A 212 21.50 19.51 27.93
N PRO A 213 22.67 19.84 27.33
CA PRO A 213 23.20 19.09 26.19
C PRO A 213 23.47 17.61 26.49
N GLN A 214 23.77 17.26 27.75
CA GLN A 214 24.01 15.88 28.18
C GLN A 214 22.76 14.99 28.14
N ASP A 215 21.56 15.57 28.11
CA ASP A 215 20.30 14.81 28.09
C ASP A 215 19.84 14.46 26.66
N TYR A 216 20.55 14.96 25.64
CA TYR A 216 20.20 14.77 24.22
C TYR A 216 21.33 14.08 23.44
N THR A 217 20.95 13.29 22.43
CA THR A 217 21.92 12.60 21.57
C THR A 217 22.59 13.56 20.58
N SER A 218 23.90 13.45 20.41
CA SER A 218 24.67 14.20 19.40
C SER A 218 24.48 13.68 17.97
N GLU A 219 23.73 12.60 17.78
CA GLU A 219 23.50 11.99 16.46
C GLU A 219 22.43 12.72 15.63
N VAL A 220 21.68 13.65 16.25
CA VAL A 220 20.61 14.41 15.62
C VAL A 220 21.06 15.86 15.43
N PRO A 221 21.08 16.39 14.20
CA PRO A 221 21.35 17.80 13.96
C PRO A 221 20.31 18.70 14.63
N ILE A 222 20.72 19.86 15.15
CA ILE A 222 19.84 20.85 15.77
C ILE A 222 19.36 21.87 14.74
#